data_AF-A0A937YJ81-F1
#
_entry.id   AF-A0A937YJ81-F1
#
_cell.length_a   1.000
_cell.length_b   1.000
_cell.length_c   1.000
_cell.angle_alpha   90.00
_cell.angle_beta   90.00
_cell.angle_gamma   90.00
#
_symmetry.space_group_name_H-M   'P 1'
#
loop_
_entity.id
_entity.type
_entity.pdbx_description
1 polymer ?
#
loop_
_entity_poly.entity_id
_entity_poly.type
_entity_poly.pdbx_seq_one_letter_code
_entity_poly.pdbx_strand_id
1 'polypeptide(L)'
;AECGISTYPNAGLPDALGEYRETPEETAAHLGEWARAGLVNLVGGCCGTTPAHIRAIASAVAGVAPRAPNRPARRLRLSGLEPLEVRR
;
A
#
# COMPACT_ATOMS: atom_id res chain seq x y z
N ALA A 1 -7.96 8.69 -2.92
CA ALA A 1 -8.03 8.35 -4.36
C ALA A 1 -9.47 8.00 -4.76
N GLU A 2 -9.84 8.28 -6.02
CA GLU A 2 -11.15 7.89 -6.59
C GLU A 2 -11.19 6.45 -7.09
N CYS A 3 -10.02 5.81 -7.15
CA CYS A 3 -9.83 4.41 -7.51
C CYS A 3 -9.46 3.55 -6.29
N GLY A 4 -9.35 2.25 -6.52
CA GLY A 4 -8.72 1.31 -5.60
C GLY A 4 -7.22 1.58 -5.51
N ILE A 5 -6.65 1.35 -4.32
CA ILE A 5 -5.23 1.56 -4.03
C ILE A 5 -4.58 0.19 -3.81
N SER A 6 -3.53 -0.11 -4.57
CA SER A 6 -2.69 -1.29 -4.33
C SER A 6 -1.33 -0.89 -3.76
N THR A 7 -0.77 -1.74 -2.90
CA THR A 7 0.60 -1.60 -2.41
C THR A 7 1.27 -2.97 -2.39
N TYR A 8 2.54 -3.02 -2.77
CA TYR A 8 3.35 -4.23 -2.77
C TYR A 8 4.80 -3.82 -2.49
N PRO A 9 5.14 -3.52 -1.23
CA PRO A 9 6.47 -3.03 -0.88
C PRO A 9 7.53 -4.12 -1.06
N ASN A 10 8.79 -3.71 -1.14
CA ASN A 10 9.91 -4.59 -0.92
C ASN A 10 9.93 -5.08 0.54
N ALA A 11 10.68 -6.15 0.84
CA ALA A 11 10.99 -6.55 2.22
C ALA A 11 12.02 -5.58 2.86
N GLY A 12 11.60 -4.34 3.06
CA GLY A 12 12.44 -3.24 3.52
C GLY A 12 13.27 -2.58 2.42
N LEU A 13 14.12 -1.64 2.82
CA LEU A 13 15.15 -1.07 1.95
C LEU A 13 16.28 -2.09 1.75
N PRO A 14 16.86 -2.19 0.55
CA PRO A 14 18.04 -3.01 0.35
C PRO A 14 19.21 -2.43 1.16
N ASP A 15 20.01 -3.32 1.74
CA ASP A 15 21.27 -2.93 2.38
C ASP A 15 22.37 -2.61 1.33
N ALA A 16 23.58 -2.30 1.80
CA ALA A 16 24.71 -1.97 0.92
C ALA A 16 25.12 -3.11 -0.04
N LEU A 17 24.68 -4.35 0.23
CA LEU A 17 24.90 -5.52 -0.62
C LEU A 17 23.69 -5.83 -1.53
N GLY A 18 22.62 -5.02 -1.44
CA GLY A 18 21.38 -5.25 -2.18
C GLY A 18 20.43 -6.25 -1.51
N GLU A 19 20.71 -6.68 -0.28
CA GLU A 19 19.90 -7.68 0.43
C GLU A 19 18.72 -7.02 1.15
N TYR A 20 17.58 -7.70 1.13
CA TYR A 20 16.35 -7.28 1.83
C TYR A 20 16.26 -8.03 3.16
N ARG A 21 16.10 -7.30 4.27
CA ARG A 21 16.20 -7.85 5.63
C ARG A 21 14.94 -7.71 6.48
N GLU A 22 13.92 -7.00 5.99
CA GLU A 22 12.65 -6.95 6.71
C GLU A 22 12.05 -8.36 6.77
N THR A 23 11.57 -8.72 7.95
CA THR A 23 10.99 -10.04 8.21
C THR A 23 9.53 -10.12 7.73
N PRO A 24 8.99 -11.34 7.51
CA PRO A 24 7.57 -11.52 7.22
C PRO A 24 6.64 -10.81 8.20
N GLU A 25 6.98 -10.83 9.49
CA GLU A 25 6.20 -10.23 10.57
C GLU A 25 6.21 -8.71 10.50
N GLU A 26 7.36 -8.10 10.24
CA GLU A 26 7.51 -6.64 10.10
C GLU A 26 6.74 -6.12 8.87
N THR A 27 6.94 -6.71 7.69
CA THR A 27 6.20 -6.31 6.48
C THR A 27 4.69 -6.50 6.67
N ALA A 28 4.27 -7.60 7.31
CA ALA A 28 2.86 -7.86 7.57
C ALA A 28 2.26 -6.90 8.61
N ALA A 29 3.03 -6.48 9.62
CA ALA A 29 2.58 -5.49 10.60
C ALA A 29 2.24 -4.16 9.91
N HIS A 30 3.13 -3.65 9.06
CA HIS A 30 2.91 -2.42 8.28
C HIS A 30 1.67 -2.52 7.38
N LEU A 31 1.58 -3.60 6.58
CA LEU A 31 0.45 -3.77 5.66
C LEU A 31 -0.88 -4.02 6.38
N GLY A 32 -0.85 -4.73 7.51
CA GLY A 32 -2.01 -4.93 8.38
C GLY A 32 -2.51 -3.63 8.99
N GLU A 33 -1.61 -2.75 9.44
CA GLU A 33 -1.97 -1.42 9.92
C GLU A 33 -2.63 -0.60 8.82
N TRP A 34 -2.05 -0.55 7.62
CA TRP A 34 -2.61 0.22 6.51
C TRP A 34 -3.97 -0.30 6.05
N ALA A 35 -4.16 -1.62 6.08
CA ALA A 35 -5.46 -2.23 5.80
C ALA A 35 -6.51 -1.80 6.85
N ARG A 36 -6.19 -1.91 8.14
CA ARG A 36 -7.09 -1.52 9.24
C ARG A 36 -7.38 -0.02 9.27
N ALA A 37 -6.42 0.81 8.87
CA ALA A 37 -6.59 2.25 8.67
C ALA A 37 -7.43 2.61 7.43
N GLY A 38 -7.86 1.62 6.64
CA GLY A 38 -8.68 1.83 5.45
C GLY A 38 -7.95 2.55 4.33
N LEU A 39 -6.64 2.36 4.21
CA LEU A 39 -5.81 3.04 3.20
C LEU A 39 -5.72 2.28 1.88
N VAL A 40 -5.89 0.96 1.90
CA VAL A 40 -5.58 0.07 0.77
C VAL A 40 -6.74 -0.85 0.39
N ASN A 41 -6.71 -1.32 -0.85
CA ASN A 41 -7.65 -2.27 -1.43
C ASN A 41 -7.00 -3.62 -1.75
N LEU A 42 -5.71 -3.59 -2.09
CA LEU A 42 -4.92 -4.75 -2.45
C LEU A 42 -3.53 -4.61 -1.83
N VAL A 43 -3.05 -5.67 -1.21
CA VAL A 43 -1.70 -5.75 -0.63
C VAL A 43 -0.94 -6.94 -1.22
N GLY A 44 0.38 -6.80 -1.34
CA GLY A 44 1.25 -7.85 -1.85
C GLY A 44 2.72 -7.58 -1.48
N GLY A 45 3.64 -8.13 -2.26
CA GLY A 45 5.07 -7.94 -2.07
C GLY A 45 5.83 -7.77 -3.39
N CYS A 46 6.96 -7.07 -3.35
CA CYS A 46 7.89 -6.88 -4.45
C CYS A 46 9.23 -7.56 -4.14
N CYS A 47 10.36 -6.89 -4.33
CA CYS A 47 11.69 -7.46 -4.15
C CYS A 47 11.95 -7.86 -2.69
N GLY A 48 12.62 -8.99 -2.48
CA GLY A 48 12.93 -9.53 -1.16
C GLY A 48 11.77 -10.24 -0.46
N THR A 49 10.52 -10.02 -0.90
CA THR A 49 9.37 -10.73 -0.33
C THR A 49 9.37 -12.21 -0.75
N THR A 50 8.95 -13.07 0.16
CA THR A 50 8.96 -14.53 0.00
C THR A 50 7.57 -15.11 0.24
N PRO A 51 7.32 -16.40 -0.05
CA PRO A 51 6.05 -17.03 0.32
C PRO A 51 5.71 -16.93 1.82
N ALA A 52 6.72 -16.82 2.70
CA ALA A 52 6.49 -16.58 4.13
C ALA A 52 5.90 -15.18 4.38
N HIS A 53 6.42 -14.15 3.70
CA HIS A 53 5.87 -12.80 3.73
C HIS A 53 4.42 -12.80 3.25
N ILE A 54 4.14 -13.40 2.09
CA ILE A 54 2.76 -13.41 1.55
C ILE A 54 1.78 -14.08 2.51
N ARG A 55 2.17 -15.17 3.18
CA ARG A 55 1.34 -15.80 4.22
C ARG A 55 1.10 -14.87 5.41
N ALA A 56 2.15 -14.25 5.93
CA ALA A 56 2.03 -13.33 7.06
C ALA A 56 1.14 -12.13 6.72
N ILE A 57 1.31 -11.54 5.53
CA ILE A 57 0.49 -10.44 5.02
C ILE A 57 -0.98 -10.87 4.91
N ALA A 58 -1.25 -12.02 4.30
CA ALA A 58 -2.61 -12.55 4.16
C ALA A 58 -3.28 -12.76 5.52
N SER A 59 -2.56 -13.31 6.50
CA SER A 59 -3.04 -13.45 7.88
C SER A 59 -3.30 -12.09 8.55
N ALA A 60 -2.42 -11.12 8.36
CA ALA A 60 -2.53 -9.80 9.01
C ALA A 60 -3.71 -8.94 8.50
N VAL A 61 -4.15 -9.17 7.26
CA VAL A 61 -5.30 -8.46 6.64
C VAL A 61 -6.58 -9.30 6.61
N ALA A 62 -6.56 -10.53 7.12
CA ALA A 62 -7.72 -11.41 7.13
C ALA A 62 -8.89 -10.76 7.88
N GLY A 63 -10.08 -10.76 7.26
CA GLY A 63 -11.28 -10.17 7.84
C GLY A 63 -11.36 -8.63 7.78
N VAL A 64 -10.36 -7.95 7.24
CA VAL A 64 -10.38 -6.49 7.06
C VAL A 64 -11.10 -6.13 5.75
N ALA A 65 -12.10 -5.27 5.83
CA ALA A 65 -12.80 -4.81 4.64
C ALA A 65 -11.89 -3.88 3.80
N PRO A 66 -11.86 -4.03 2.45
CA PRO A 66 -11.13 -3.11 1.59
C PRO A 66 -11.62 -1.67 1.71
N ARG A 67 -10.70 -0.71 1.52
CA ARG A 67 -11.02 0.72 1.50
C ARG A 67 -12.17 1.05 0.53
N ALA A 68 -13.13 1.87 0.96
CA ALA A 68 -14.12 2.47 0.04
C ALA A 68 -13.52 3.69 -0.71
N PRO A 69 -13.49 3.71 -2.05
CA PRO A 69 -13.03 4.88 -2.79
C PRO A 69 -13.94 6.10 -2.58
N ASN A 70 -13.33 7.27 -2.42
CA ASN A 70 -14.07 8.54 -2.33
C ASN A 70 -14.51 8.96 -3.74
N ARG A 71 -15.71 9.51 -3.88
CA ARG A 71 -16.25 10.06 -5.14
C ARG A 71 -16.45 11.58 -5.00
N PRO A 72 -15.37 12.39 -5.11
CA PRO A 72 -15.49 13.84 -5.01
C PRO A 72 -16.16 14.42 -6.26
N ALA A 73 -16.55 15.69 -6.17
CA ALA A 73 -17.11 16.42 -7.31
C ALA A 73 -16.09 16.51 -8.46
N ARG A 74 -16.56 16.30 -9.69
CA ARG A 74 -15.74 16.39 -10.91
C ARG A 74 -15.28 17.84 -11.13
N ARG A 75 -14.02 18.13 -10.82
CA ARG A 75 -13.33 19.38 -11.13
C ARG A 75 -12.09 19.09 -11.98
N LEU A 76 -11.67 20.05 -12.81
CA LEU A 76 -10.42 19.94 -13.54
C LEU A 76 -9.26 20.05 -12.55
N ARG A 77 -8.52 18.95 -12.40
CA ARG A 77 -7.32 18.85 -11.59
C ARG A 77 -6.16 18.45 -12.47
N LEU A 78 -5.03 19.14 -12.33
CA LEU A 78 -3.83 18.91 -13.13
C LEU A 78 -2.67 18.52 -12.20
N SER A 79 -1.82 17.60 -12.67
CA SER A 79 -0.59 17.22 -11.99
C SER A 79 0.58 18.13 -12.37
N GLY A 80 1.53 18.31 -11.44
CA GLY A 80 2.71 19.17 -11.56
C GLY A 80 3.58 19.06 -10.31
N LEU A 81 4.35 20.10 -9.96
CA LEU A 81 5.05 20.16 -8.68
C LEU A 81 4.07 20.21 -7.49
N GLU A 82 2.94 20.87 -7.70
CA GLU A 82 1.85 20.98 -6.73
C GLU A 82 0.50 20.69 -7.44
N PRO A 83 -0.50 20.15 -6.73
CA PRO A 83 -1.82 19.90 -7.30
C PRO A 83 -2.52 21.23 -7.63
N LEU A 84 -2.89 21.42 -8.91
CA LEU A 84 -3.70 22.57 -9.35
C LEU A 84 -5.15 22.15 -9.54
N GLU A 85 -6.08 22.87 -8.90
CA GLU A 85 -7.52 22.76 -9.15
C GLU A 85 -8.04 24.05 -9.80
N VAL A 86 -8.59 23.95 -11.02
CA VAL A 86 -9.14 25.10 -11.73
C VAL A 86 -10.52 25.44 -11.17
N ARG A 87 -10.65 26.64 -10.60
CA ARG A 87 -11.91 27.20 -10.06
C ARG A 87 -12.45 28.24 -11.05
N ARG A 88 -13.77 28.28 -11.22
CA ARG A 88 -14.47 29.36 -11.94
C ARG A 88 -14.57 30.59 -11.06
#